data_AF-A0A495X7E9-F1
#
_entry.id   AF-A0A495X7E9-F1
#
_cell.length_a   1.000
_cell.length_b   1.000
_cell.length_c   1.000
_cell.angle_alpha   90.00
_cell.angle_beta   90.00
_cell.angle_gamma   90.00
#
_symmetry.space_group_name_H-M   'P 1'
#
loop_
_entity.id
_entity.type
_entity.pdbx_description
1 polymer ?
#
loop_
_entity_poly.entity_id
_entity_poly.type
_entity_poly.pdbx_seq_one_letter_code
_entity_poly.pdbx_strand_id
1 'polypeptide(L)'
;MTDIRLSTVGEAIAALSAYDPTTPLRIATQPGYPVQHLLAHVVCTPDDAEGNGTPPTDPPVVWLGAGEQVGRLPDSATDALGWSR
;
A
#
# COMPACT_ATOMS: atom_id res chain seq x y z
N MET A 1 -14.44 14.46 -0.23
CA MET A 1 -13.17 13.85 -0.65
C MET A 1 -13.54 12.48 -1.22
N THR A 2 -13.25 12.23 -2.49
CA THR A 2 -13.63 10.97 -3.14
C THR A 2 -12.79 9.85 -2.54
N ASP A 3 -13.42 8.83 -1.95
CA ASP A 3 -12.77 7.59 -1.51
C ASP A 3 -12.21 6.89 -2.76
N ILE A 4 -10.96 7.16 -3.10
CA ILE A 4 -10.28 6.47 -4.20
C ILE A 4 -9.93 5.09 -3.68
N ARG A 5 -10.75 4.09 -4.03
CA ARG A 5 -10.42 2.69 -3.79
C ARG A 5 -9.41 2.25 -4.83
N LEU A 6 -8.18 1.98 -4.39
CA LEU A 6 -7.16 1.32 -5.20
C LEU A 6 -7.35 -0.19 -5.07
N SER A 7 -8.09 -0.78 -6.01
CA SER A 7 -8.46 -2.20 -5.99
C SER A 7 -7.56 -3.06 -6.90
N THR A 8 -6.85 -2.42 -7.84
CA THR A 8 -5.92 -3.10 -8.76
C THR A 8 -4.54 -2.45 -8.76
N VAL A 9 -3.55 -3.19 -9.24
CA VAL A 9 -2.18 -2.68 -9.44
C VAL A 9 -2.17 -1.51 -10.44
N GLY A 10 -2.99 -1.58 -11.50
CA GLY A 10 -3.07 -0.52 -12.51
C GLY A 10 -3.58 0.81 -11.94
N GLU A 11 -4.60 0.76 -11.07
CA GLU A 11 -5.10 1.94 -10.35
C GLU A 11 -4.04 2.54 -9.43
N ALA A 12 -3.31 1.69 -8.69
CA ALA A 12 -2.22 2.14 -7.84
C ALA A 12 -1.08 2.80 -8.65
N ILE A 13 -0.68 2.21 -9.78
CA ILE A 13 0.32 2.80 -10.68
C ILE A 13 -0.16 4.15 -11.21
N ALA A 14 -1.39 4.25 -11.70
CA ALA A 14 -1.93 5.49 -12.24
C ALA A 14 -1.95 6.60 -11.18
N ALA A 15 -2.35 6.28 -9.94
CA ALA A 15 -2.36 7.23 -8.84
C ALA A 15 -0.94 7.68 -8.42
N LEU A 16 0.01 6.75 -8.33
CA LEU A 16 1.38 7.04 -7.89
C LEU A 16 2.21 7.74 -8.97
N SER A 17 1.93 7.49 -10.25
CA SER A 17 2.67 8.08 -11.38
C SER A 17 2.52 9.61 -11.51
N ALA A 18 1.58 10.20 -10.78
CA ALA A 18 1.40 11.65 -10.72
C ALA A 18 2.44 12.36 -9.82
N TYR A 19 3.15 11.63 -8.97
CA TYR A 19 4.13 12.17 -8.02
C TYR A 19 5.57 12.03 -8.54
N ASP A 20 6.49 12.84 -7.99
CA ASP A 20 7.92 12.70 -8.27
C ASP A 20 8.42 11.31 -7.82
N PRO A 21 9.10 10.53 -8.67
CA PRO A 21 9.52 9.15 -8.39
C PRO A 21 10.54 9.02 -7.25
N THR A 22 11.18 10.11 -6.84
CA THR A 22 12.11 10.16 -5.70
C THR A 22 11.42 10.50 -4.39
N THR A 23 10.13 10.86 -4.42
CA THR A 23 9.35 11.17 -3.21
C THR A 23 9.24 9.94 -2.32
N PRO A 24 9.56 10.04 -1.01
CA PRO A 24 9.42 8.92 -0.09
C PRO A 24 7.98 8.43 0.04
N LEU A 25 7.77 7.12 -0.14
CA LEU A 25 6.49 6.44 0.07
C LEU A 25 6.41 5.82 1.48
N ARG A 26 5.25 5.92 2.14
CA ARG A 26 4.98 5.39 3.49
C ARG A 26 3.58 4.77 3.56
N ILE A 27 3.40 3.78 4.44
CA ILE A 27 2.09 3.21 4.77
C ILE A 27 1.54 3.93 6.01
N ALA A 28 0.38 4.56 5.89
CA ALA A 28 -0.32 5.17 7.00
C ALA A 28 -1.35 4.18 7.58
N THR A 29 -1.43 4.06 8.91
CA THR A 29 -2.49 3.28 9.57
C THR A 29 -3.06 4.04 10.78
N GLN A 30 -4.32 3.75 11.16
CA GLN A 30 -4.96 4.29 12.36
C GLN A 30 -5.76 3.22 13.13
N PRO A 31 -5.11 2.19 13.69
CA PRO A 31 -5.78 1.26 14.59
C PRO A 31 -6.18 1.92 15.94
N GLY A 32 -5.51 3.01 16.32
CA GLY A 32 -5.86 3.84 17.48
C GLY A 32 -5.32 5.27 17.37
N TYR A 33 -4.04 5.41 17.02
CA TYR A 33 -3.41 6.70 16.68
C TYR A 33 -2.86 6.66 15.25
N PRO A 34 -2.88 7.78 14.50
CA PRO A 34 -2.26 7.87 13.18
C PRO A 34 -0.74 7.66 13.25
N VAL A 35 -0.26 6.62 12.60
CA VAL A 35 1.17 6.27 12.52
C VAL A 35 1.59 6.00 11.08
N GLN A 36 2.88 6.18 10.81
CA GLN A 36 3.50 5.89 9.53
C GLN A 36 4.51 4.74 9.63
N HIS A 37 4.50 3.87 8.63
CA HIS A 37 5.38 2.72 8.47
C HIS A 37 6.13 2.79 7.14
N LEU A 38 7.27 2.12 7.06
CA LEU A 38 7.87 1.81 5.75
C LEU A 38 6.97 0.86 4.96
N LEU A 39 7.00 0.96 3.63
CA LEU A 39 6.56 -0.12 2.76
C LEU A 39 7.77 -1.03 2.52
N ALA A 40 7.73 -2.25 3.04
CA ALA A 40 8.88 -3.14 3.05
C ALA A 40 8.82 -4.24 1.98
N HIS A 41 7.60 -4.66 1.62
CA HIS A 41 7.42 -5.81 0.73
C HIS A 41 6.33 -5.58 -0.31
N VAL A 42 6.58 -6.12 -1.50
CA VAL A 42 5.58 -6.30 -2.57
C VAL A 42 5.65 -7.77 -2.97
N VAL A 43 4.56 -8.50 -2.81
CA VAL A 43 4.50 -9.95 -3.07
C VAL A 43 3.24 -10.26 -3.88
N CYS A 44 3.33 -11.11 -4.90
CA CYS A 44 2.17 -11.62 -5.62
C CYS A 44 1.86 -13.04 -5.15
N THR A 45 0.59 -13.36 -4.90
CA THR A 45 0.16 -14.74 -4.61
C THR A 45 -1.06 -15.11 -5.44
N PRO A 46 -1.21 -16.38 -5.87
CA PRO A 46 -0.16 -17.39 -5.83
C PRO A 46 1.04 -16.98 -6.71
N ASP A 47 2.24 -17.31 -6.25
CA ASP A 47 3.47 -17.08 -7.00
C ASP A 47 3.75 -18.33 -7.84
N ASP A 48 3.58 -18.21 -9.15
CA ASP A 48 3.79 -19.26 -10.13
C ASP A 48 5.28 -19.68 -10.26
N ALA A 49 6.18 -19.03 -9.51
CA ALA A 49 7.59 -19.42 -9.39
C ALA A 49 7.83 -20.80 -8.74
N GLU A 50 6.84 -21.41 -8.09
CA GLU A 50 7.01 -22.74 -7.47
C GLU A 50 7.15 -23.91 -8.47
N GLY A 51 7.04 -23.67 -9.79
CA GLY A 51 7.68 -24.52 -10.81
C GLY A 51 7.25 -25.99 -10.87
N ASN A 52 6.21 -26.40 -10.15
CA ASN A 52 5.72 -27.78 -10.12
C ASN A 52 4.81 -28.13 -11.32
N GLY A 53 4.66 -27.20 -12.27
CA GLY A 53 3.86 -27.37 -13.49
C GLY A 53 2.35 -27.35 -13.27
N THR A 54 1.88 -27.17 -12.03
CA THR A 54 0.45 -27.04 -11.73
C THR A 54 0.07 -25.56 -11.79
N PRO A 55 -0.87 -25.16 -12.68
CA PRO A 55 -1.37 -23.79 -12.69
C PRO A 55 -1.98 -23.45 -11.33
N PRO A 56 -1.74 -22.25 -10.81
CA PRO A 56 -2.38 -21.84 -9.57
C PRO A 56 -3.91 -21.84 -9.70
N THR A 57 -4.60 -22.32 -8.67
CA THR A 57 -6.07 -22.40 -8.66
C THR A 57 -6.73 -21.08 -8.28
N ASP A 58 -6.01 -20.22 -7.56
CA ASP A 58 -6.51 -18.94 -7.08
C ASP A 58 -6.05 -17.78 -7.99
N PRO A 59 -6.88 -16.73 -8.14
CA PRO A 59 -6.49 -15.54 -8.90
C PRO A 59 -5.34 -14.79 -8.22
N PRO A 60 -4.44 -14.15 -8.99
CA PRO A 60 -3.31 -13.42 -8.43
C PRO A 60 -3.75 -12.17 -7.66
N VAL A 61 -3.12 -11.95 -6.51
CA VAL A 61 -3.29 -10.78 -5.64
C VAL A 61 -1.91 -10.24 -5.27
N VAL A 62 -1.72 -8.92 -5.42
CA VAL A 62 -0.51 -8.25 -4.97
C VAL A 62 -0.71 -7.67 -3.58
N TRP A 63 0.16 -8.07 -2.65
CA TRP A 63 0.18 -7.66 -1.26
C TRP A 63 1.28 -6.62 -1.03
N LEU A 64 0.94 -5.59 -0.26
CA LEU A 64 1.86 -4.56 0.21
C LEU A 64 2.11 -4.76 1.71
N GLY A 65 3.29 -5.24 2.06
CA GLY A 65 3.67 -5.51 3.45
C GLY A 65 4.25 -4.26 4.12
N ALA A 66 3.63 -3.82 5.22
CA ALA A 66 4.18 -2.76 6.06
C ALA A 66 5.41 -3.26 6.83
N GLY A 67 6.42 -2.39 6.93
CA GLY A 67 7.63 -2.59 7.71
C GLY A 67 7.61 -1.86 9.05
N GLU A 68 8.79 -1.46 9.52
CA GLU A 68 8.95 -0.75 10.79
C GLU A 68 8.13 0.55 10.86
N GLN A 69 7.66 0.87 12.06
CA GLN A 69 7.02 2.16 12.33
C GLN A 69 8.11 3.23 12.39
N VAL A 70 7.93 4.28 11.59
CA VAL A 70 8.88 5.40 11.48
C VAL A 70 8.50 6.54 12.43
N GLY A 71 7.21 6.66 12.78
CA GLY A 71 6.76 7.66 13.74
C GLY A 71 5.26 7.94 13.68
N ARG A 72 4.85 9.04 14.32
CA ARG A 72 3.48 9.57 14.20
C ARG A 72 3.28 10.15 12.80
N LEU A 73 2.05 10.04 12.30
CA LEU A 73 1.68 10.69 11.05
C LEU A 73 1.61 12.22 11.25
N PRO A 74 2.07 13.04 10.29
CA PRO A 74 1.87 14.49 10.34
C PRO A 74 0.38 14.85 10.37
N ASP A 75 0.03 15.96 11.02
CA ASP A 75 -1.37 16.39 11.13
C ASP A 75 -1.97 16.67 9.75
N SER A 76 -1.23 17.29 8.83
CA SER A 76 -1.69 17.54 7.45
C SER A 76 -2.03 16.26 6.67
N ALA A 77 -1.28 15.17 6.91
CA ALA A 77 -1.58 13.88 6.30
C ALA A 77 -2.77 13.20 6.99
N THR A 78 -2.91 13.38 8.31
CA THR A 78 -4.08 12.93 9.07
C THR A 78 -5.35 13.63 8.57
N ASP A 79 -5.30 14.94 8.33
CA ASP A 79 -6.40 15.72 7.75
C ASP A 79 -6.74 15.27 6.33
N ALA A 80 -5.73 15.11 5.48
CA ALA A 80 -5.90 14.67 4.10
C ALA A 80 -6.43 13.23 3.97
N LEU A 81 -6.30 12.42 5.01
CA LEU A 81 -6.90 11.08 5.10
C LEU A 81 -8.29 11.08 5.78
N GLY A 82 -8.75 12.23 6.28
CA GLY A 82 -10.01 12.34 7.02
C GLY A 82 -9.98 11.66 8.39
N TRP A 83 -8.80 11.54 8.97
CA TRP A 83 -8.55 10.90 10.27
C TRP A 83 -8.51 11.88 11.43
N SER A 84 -8.42 13.17 11.12
CA SER A 84 -8.62 14.23 12.11
C SER A 84 -10.11 14.34 12.39
N ARG A 85 -10.41 14.28 13.68
CA ARG A 85 -11.76 14.25 14.21
C ARG A 85 -12.32 15.65 14.35
#